data_AF-A0A9D1Q181-F1
#
_entry.id   AF-A0A9D1Q181-F1
#
_cell.length_a   1.000
_cell.length_b   1.000
_cell.length_c   1.000
_cell.angle_alpha   90.00
_cell.angle_beta   90.00
_cell.angle_gamma   90.00
#
_symmetry.space_group_name_H-M   'P 1'
#
loop_
_entity.id
_entity.type
_entity.pdbx_description
1 polymer ?
#
loop_
_entity_poly.entity_id
_entity_poly.type
_entity_poly.pdbx_seq_one_letter_code
_entity_poly.pdbx_strand_id
1 'polypeptide(L)'
;MPRLGLTADTIIEAAAQMANEIGIDKISIKLLAEKFNIKSPSFYNHFANLDEIKNGVMLYGWKQLEEKALRAAVGVSGYDAVKAICYAFYDYATSNAGIFDAMLWYNNFQDE
;
A
#
# COMPACT_ATOMS: atom_id res chain seq x y z
N MET A 1 17.34 17.31 11.36
CA MET A 1 16.80 15.93 11.25
C MET A 1 17.33 15.32 9.97
N PRO A 2 17.71 14.04 9.94
CA PRO A 2 18.19 13.41 8.71
C PRO A 2 17.05 13.47 7.70
N ARG A 3 17.30 14.02 6.51
CA ARG A 3 16.34 13.89 5.41
C ARG A 3 16.17 12.39 5.18
N LEU A 4 14.99 11.83 5.43
CA LEU A 4 14.65 10.54 4.82
C LEU A 4 14.99 10.69 3.34
N GLY A 5 15.87 9.83 2.83
CA GLY A 5 16.19 9.84 1.42
C GLY A 5 14.88 9.67 0.67
N LEU A 6 14.54 10.65 -0.17
CA LEU A 6 13.35 10.55 -1.00
C LEU A 6 13.60 9.40 -1.98
N THR A 7 12.98 8.25 -1.72
CA THR A 7 13.01 7.08 -2.59
C THR A 7 11.59 6.68 -2.94
N ALA A 8 11.42 5.94 -4.03
CA ALA A 8 10.11 5.38 -4.39
C ALA A 8 9.49 4.58 -3.23
N ASP A 9 10.28 3.74 -2.57
CA ASP A 9 9.80 2.91 -1.45
C ASP A 9 9.30 3.75 -0.27
N THR A 10 10.06 4.77 0.16
CA THR A 10 9.66 5.63 1.28
C THR A 10 8.39 6.42 0.95
N ILE A 11 8.24 6.88 -0.30
CA ILE A 11 7.04 7.56 -0.78
C ILE A 11 5.84 6.62 -0.74
N ILE A 12 6.00 5.38 -1.23
CA ILE A 12 4.94 4.36 -1.23
C ILE A 12 4.51 4.02 0.19
N GLU A 13 5.46 3.82 1.11
CA GLU A 13 5.16 3.54 2.51
C GLU A 13 4.38 4.70 3.16
N ALA A 14 4.81 5.95 2.94
CA ALA A 14 4.12 7.11 3.46
C ALA A 14 2.72 7.29 2.87
N ALA A 15 2.56 6.99 1.57
CA ALA A 15 1.27 6.99 0.89
C ALA A 15 0.35 5.87 1.42
N ALA A 16 0.88 4.68 1.70
CA ALA A 16 0.13 3.57 2.29
C ALA A 16 -0.39 3.91 3.69
N GLN A 17 0.43 4.56 4.53
CA GLN A 17 0.00 5.08 5.82
C GLN A 17 -1.12 6.11 5.67
N MET A 18 -0.94 7.07 4.74
CA MET A 18 -1.97 8.06 4.45
C MET A 18 -3.26 7.42 3.93
N ALA A 19 -3.17 6.35 3.13
CA ALA A 19 -4.35 5.64 2.65
C ALA A 19 -5.21 5.15 3.82
N ASN A 20 -4.59 4.54 4.84
CA ASN A 20 -5.27 4.12 6.06
C ASN A 20 -5.85 5.29 6.88
N GLU A 21 -5.19 6.46 6.88
CA GLU A 21 -5.61 7.63 7.67
C GLU A 21 -6.73 8.44 7.01
N ILE A 22 -6.61 8.70 5.70
CA ILE A 22 -7.46 9.66 4.99
C ILE A 22 -8.21 9.07 3.79
N GLY A 23 -7.88 7.84 3.39
CA GLY A 23 -8.42 7.16 2.21
C GLY A 23 -7.54 7.38 0.96
N ILE A 24 -7.40 6.33 0.15
CA ILE A 24 -6.54 6.30 -1.05
C ILE A 24 -6.89 7.40 -2.08
N ASP A 25 -8.18 7.73 -2.22
CA ASP A 25 -8.65 8.74 -3.18
C ASP A 25 -8.31 10.17 -2.79
N LYS A 26 -8.04 10.42 -1.51
CA LYS A 26 -7.66 11.75 -1.01
C LYS A 26 -6.17 12.03 -1.13
N ILE A 27 -5.36 11.02 -1.46
CA ILE A 27 -3.92 11.19 -1.63
C ILE A 27 -3.65 12.08 -2.85
N SER A 28 -2.72 13.03 -2.71
CA SER A 28 -2.26 13.88 -3.80
C SER A 28 -0.76 14.15 -3.67
N ILE A 29 -0.13 14.52 -4.79
CA ILE A 29 1.28 14.93 -4.82
C ILE A 29 1.54 16.09 -3.86
N LYS A 30 0.57 17.01 -3.71
CA LYS A 30 0.67 18.14 -2.77
C LYS A 30 0.77 17.65 -1.31
N LEU A 31 -0.13 16.77 -0.88
CA LEU A 31 -0.13 16.26 0.49
C LEU A 31 1.12 15.43 0.79
N LEU A 32 1.59 14.64 -0.18
CA LEU A 32 2.85 13.92 -0.06
C LEU A 32 4.04 14.89 0.05
N ALA A 33 4.08 15.93 -0.78
CA ALA A 33 5.11 16.96 -0.70
C ALA A 33 5.15 17.69 0.65
N GLU A 34 3.99 17.99 1.21
CA GLU A 34 3.86 18.54 2.57
C GLU A 34 4.39 17.55 3.62
N LYS A 35 4.02 16.26 3.55
CA LYS A 35 4.48 15.21 4.48
C LYS A 35 6.00 15.04 4.47
N PHE A 36 6.62 15.10 3.30
CA PHE A 36 8.09 14.99 3.15
C PHE A 36 8.83 16.33 3.30
N ASN A 37 8.12 17.45 3.48
CA ASN A 37 8.68 18.80 3.52
C ASN A 37 9.59 19.12 2.31
N ILE A 38 9.10 18.79 1.11
CA ILE A 38 9.78 19.03 -0.16
C ILE A 38 8.87 19.77 -1.14
N LYS A 39 9.44 20.22 -2.27
CA LYS A 39 8.65 20.83 -3.34
C LYS A 39 8.02 19.74 -4.22
N SER A 40 6.78 19.94 -4.67
CA SER A 40 6.09 19.01 -5.58
C SER A 40 6.89 18.57 -6.81
N PRO A 41 7.70 19.42 -7.47
CA PRO A 41 8.54 19.00 -8.60
C PRO A 41 9.53 17.88 -8.27
N SER A 42 9.98 17.76 -7.02
CA SER A 42 10.91 16.70 -6.61
C SER A 42 10.30 15.29 -6.63
N PHE A 43 8.97 15.17 -6.59
CA PHE A 43 8.27 13.88 -6.71
C PHE A 43 8.34 13.28 -8.12
N TYR A 44 8.36 14.14 -9.15
CA TYR A 44 8.39 13.69 -10.53
C TYR A 44 9.71 13.01 -10.93
N ASN A 45 10.73 13.08 -10.08
CA ASN A 45 11.96 12.29 -10.23
C ASN A 45 11.76 10.80 -9.90
N HIS A 46 10.69 10.44 -9.20
CA HIS A 46 10.42 9.08 -8.74
C HIS A 46 9.17 8.48 -9.38
N PHE A 47 8.16 9.31 -9.66
CA PHE A 47 6.88 8.88 -10.22
C PHE A 47 6.41 9.85 -11.30
N ALA A 48 5.96 9.36 -12.44
CA ALA A 48 5.46 10.21 -13.52
C ALA A 48 4.11 10.86 -13.17
N ASN A 49 3.29 10.18 -12.37
CA ASN A 49 1.94 10.61 -12.01
C ASN A 49 1.50 10.02 -10.65
N LEU A 50 0.31 10.42 -10.19
CA LEU A 50 -0.28 9.92 -8.94
C LEU A 50 -0.67 8.44 -9.02
N ASP A 51 -1.04 7.95 -10.21
CA ASP A 51 -1.50 6.57 -10.39
C ASP A 51 -0.36 5.56 -10.19
N GLU A 52 0.88 5.90 -10.56
CA GLU A 52 2.05 5.07 -10.22
C GLU A 52 2.23 4.92 -8.71
N ILE A 53 1.92 5.97 -7.93
CA ILE A 53 1.98 5.89 -6.47
C ILE A 53 0.86 5.00 -5.94
N LYS A 54 -0.37 5.15 -6.46
CA LYS A 54 -1.50 4.29 -6.07
C LYS A 54 -1.25 2.83 -6.41
N ASN A 55 -0.68 2.54 -7.59
CA ASN A 55 -0.22 1.20 -7.97
C ASN A 55 0.89 0.70 -7.05
N GLY A 56 1.81 1.58 -6.65
CA GLY A 56 2.82 1.26 -5.64
C GLY A 56 2.22 0.85 -4.30
N VAL A 57 1.19 1.56 -3.83
CA VAL A 57 0.46 1.22 -2.58
C VAL A 57 -0.28 -0.10 -2.71
N MET A 58 -0.91 -0.37 -3.87
CA MET A 58 -1.54 -1.66 -4.17
C MET A 58 -0.54 -2.82 -4.04
N LEU A 59 0.62 -2.70 -4.71
CA LEU A 59 1.68 -3.72 -4.65
C LEU A 59 2.29 -3.86 -3.25
N TYR A 60 2.45 -2.74 -2.53
CA TYR A 60 2.88 -2.72 -1.14
C TYR A 60 1.91 -3.49 -0.24
N GLY A 61 0.60 -3.34 -0.46
CA GLY A 61 -0.42 -4.10 0.25
C GLY A 61 -0.33 -5.60 0.00
N TRP A 62 -0.26 -6.01 -1.27
CA TRP A 62 -0.15 -7.42 -1.65
C TRP A 62 1.12 -8.10 -1.13
N LYS A 63 2.27 -7.42 -1.13
CA LYS A 63 3.52 -7.95 -0.55
C LYS A 63 3.39 -8.21 0.96
N GLN A 64 2.81 -7.28 1.70
CA GLN A 64 2.60 -7.47 3.15
C GLN A 64 1.62 -8.62 3.44
N LEU A 65 0.56 -8.72 2.65
CA LEU A 65 -0.42 -9.80 2.77
C LEU A 65 0.22 -11.16 2.45
N GLU A 66 1.02 -11.25 1.39
CA GLU A 66 1.79 -12.45 1.04
C GLU A 66 2.66 -12.92 2.21
N GLU A 67 3.46 -12.01 2.78
CA GLU A 67 4.30 -12.34 3.94
C GLU A 67 3.49 -12.83 5.14
N LYS A 68 2.36 -12.18 5.45
CA LYS A 68 1.48 -12.58 6.55
C LYS A 68 0.84 -13.95 6.31
N ALA A 69 0.37 -14.20 5.09
CA ALA A 69 -0.23 -15.48 4.70
C ALA A 69 0.80 -16.62 4.77
N LEU A 70 2.02 -16.40 4.25
CA LEU A 70 3.11 -17.37 4.32
C LEU A 70 3.48 -17.70 5.77
N ARG A 71 3.60 -16.69 6.64
CA ARG A 71 3.85 -16.90 8.06
C ARG A 71 2.72 -17.67 8.75
N ALA A 72 1.46 -17.37 8.42
CA ALA A 72 0.31 -18.04 9.01
C ALA A 72 0.20 -19.53 8.62
N ALA A 73 0.74 -19.90 7.45
CA ALA A 73 0.75 -21.28 6.97
C ALA A 73 1.89 -22.14 7.57
N VAL A 74 2.86 -21.55 8.27
CA VAL A 74 3.97 -22.30 8.86
C VAL A 74 3.47 -23.27 9.93
N GLY A 75 3.80 -24.56 9.78
CA GLY A 75 3.50 -25.60 10.77
C GLY A 75 2.07 -26.15 10.73
N VAL A 76 1.23 -25.69 9.81
CA VAL A 76 -0.14 -26.19 9.58
C VAL A 76 -0.29 -26.73 8.14
N SER A 77 -1.28 -27.58 7.90
CA SER A 77 -1.53 -28.16 6.58
C SER A 77 -3.03 -28.43 6.35
N GLY A 78 -3.40 -28.75 5.10
CA GLY A 78 -4.79 -29.04 4.74
C GLY A 78 -5.75 -27.90 5.10
N TYR A 79 -6.87 -28.24 5.74
CA TYR A 79 -7.90 -27.28 6.13
C TYR A 79 -7.38 -26.22 7.11
N ASP A 80 -6.52 -26.59 8.06
CA ASP A 80 -6.00 -25.66 9.06
C ASP A 80 -5.09 -24.60 8.44
N ALA A 81 -4.32 -24.97 7.40
CA ALA A 81 -3.54 -24.00 6.63
C ALA A 81 -4.42 -23.00 5.87
N VAL A 82 -5.47 -23.48 5.20
CA VAL A 82 -6.43 -22.61 4.51
C VAL A 82 -7.10 -21.65 5.50
N LYS A 83 -7.56 -22.17 6.64
CA LYS A 83 -8.17 -21.39 7.71
C LYS A 83 -7.21 -20.31 8.24
N ALA A 84 -5.95 -20.66 8.50
CA ALA A 84 -4.94 -19.70 8.98
C ALA A 84 -4.67 -18.57 7.97
N ILE A 85 -4.55 -18.90 6.68
CA ILE A 85 -4.39 -17.91 5.60
C ILE A 85 -5.61 -16.98 5.52
N CYS A 86 -6.84 -17.52 5.60
CA CYS A 86 -8.05 -16.71 5.57
C CYS A 86 -8.13 -15.72 6.76
N TYR A 87 -7.72 -16.14 7.96
CA TYR A 87 -7.65 -15.21 9.10
C TYR A 87 -6.57 -14.15 8.92
N ALA A 88 -5.40 -14.51 8.41
CA ALA A 88 -4.34 -13.53 8.11
C ALA A 88 -4.79 -12.49 7.09
N PHE A 89 -5.53 -12.92 6.06
CA PHE A 89 -6.15 -12.02 5.09
C PHE A 89 -7.15 -11.07 5.76
N TYR A 90 -8.09 -11.61 6.55
CA TYR A 90 -9.11 -10.82 7.23
C TYR A 90 -8.49 -9.80 8.20
N ASP A 91 -7.53 -10.24 9.02
CA ASP A 91 -6.78 -9.37 9.94
C ASP A 91 -6.06 -8.24 9.20
N TYR A 92 -5.41 -8.57 8.08
CA TYR A 92 -4.72 -7.57 7.28
C TYR A 92 -5.70 -6.55 6.68
N ALA A 93 -6.76 -7.01 6.03
CA ALA A 93 -7.76 -6.17 5.39
C ALA A 93 -8.44 -5.23 6.39
N THR A 94 -8.81 -5.73 7.57
CA THR A 94 -9.48 -4.93 8.60
C THR A 94 -8.54 -3.97 9.33
N SER A 95 -7.28 -4.35 9.53
CA SER A 95 -6.27 -3.48 10.15
C SER A 95 -5.72 -2.42 9.19
N ASN A 96 -5.90 -2.59 7.88
CA ASN A 96 -5.36 -1.72 6.84
C ASN A 96 -6.41 -1.35 5.80
N ALA A 97 -7.59 -0.91 6.24
CA ALA A 97 -8.74 -0.69 5.36
C ALA A 97 -8.41 0.21 4.15
N GLY A 98 -7.64 1.29 4.34
CA GLY A 98 -7.30 2.19 3.24
C GLY A 98 -6.25 1.64 2.27
N ILE A 99 -5.29 0.84 2.74
CA ILE A 99 -4.40 0.08 1.86
C ILE A 99 -5.19 -1.01 1.13
N PHE A 100 -6.12 -1.67 1.83
CA PHE A 100 -6.97 -2.71 1.26
C PHE A 100 -7.86 -2.16 0.15
N ASP A 101 -8.43 -0.95 0.30
CA ASP A 101 -9.14 -0.25 -0.78
C ASP A 101 -8.24 -0.08 -2.02
N ALA A 102 -6.96 0.27 -1.82
CA ALA A 102 -5.99 0.35 -2.91
C ALA A 102 -5.63 -1.02 -3.50
N MET A 103 -5.74 -2.11 -2.74
CA MET A 103 -5.55 -3.47 -3.27
C MET A 103 -6.69 -3.92 -4.18
N LEU A 104 -7.89 -3.38 -3.97
CA LEU A 104 -9.10 -3.68 -4.76
C LEU A 104 -9.17 -2.89 -6.08
N TRP A 105 -8.25 -1.94 -6.31
CA TRP A 105 -8.23 -1.05 -7.47
C TRP A 105 -8.05 -1.73 -8.83
N TYR A 106 -7.75 -3.03 -8.87
CA TYR A 106 -7.74 -3.82 -10.12
C TYR A 106 -9.09 -3.73 -10.88
N ASN A 107 -10.18 -3.35 -10.21
CA ASN A 107 -11.50 -3.24 -10.83
C ASN A 107 -11.76 -1.92 -11.61
N ASN A 108 -10.86 -0.94 -11.59
CA ASN A 108 -11.04 0.31 -12.35
C ASN A 108 -10.41 0.27 -13.76
N PHE A 109 -9.84 -0.87 -14.18
CA PHE A 109 -9.38 -1.12 -15.55
C PHE A 109 -10.07 -2.37 -16.13
N GLN A 110 -11.38 -2.29 -16.33
CA GLN A 110 -12.09 -3.01 -17.39
C GLN A 110 -13.11 -2.07 -18.05
N ASP A 111 -12.64 -0.93 -18.53
CA ASP A 111 -13.32 -0.16 -19.57
C ASP A 111 -12.33 0.02 -20.72
N GLU A 112 -12.08 -1.07 -21.46
CA GLU A 112 -11.72 -1.02 -22.89
C GLU A 112 -12.91 -1.51 -23.72
#